data_AF-A0A1I6XI15-F1
#
_entry.id   AF-A0A1I6XI15-F1
#
_cell.length_a   1.000
_cell.length_b   1.000
_cell.length_c   1.000
_cell.angle_alpha   90.00
_cell.angle_beta   90.00
_cell.angle_gamma   90.00
#
_symmetry.space_group_name_H-M   'P 1'
#
loop_
_entity.id
_entity.type
_entity.pdbx_description
1 polymer ?
#
loop_
_entity_poly.entity_id
_entity_poly.type
_entity_poly.pdbx_seq_one_letter_code
_entity_poly.pdbx_strand_id
1 'polypeptide(L)'
;MSNPPSHDEPTAPGNLSEIFARLTDVPLDHVDKLLDTTESVYADLNRVMEHPYWADLVFHQGAALRALREARAELDAFRAEAVGARNTELGITVATGVIGDEREYAERDERKRELVEKLLRPPRQGRACQLYVWDRPYENEEEPGPYSGIRVVTSADDEMGVLNYTEEDEEGQLSSWQTRSGDPDPQAPVLRFDLGSPLAFPADSVLGFAELRAALDEFVRTGARPESVHWQQARWGR
;
A
#
# COMPACT_ATOMS: atom_id res chain seq x y z
N MET A 1 48.73 -18.63 -24.64
CA MET A 1 47.72 -17.68 -24.15
C MET A 1 46.39 -18.40 -24.22
N SER A 2 45.86 -18.82 -23.08
CA SER A 2 44.60 -19.56 -22.98
C SER A 2 43.48 -18.56 -22.79
N ASN A 3 42.45 -18.63 -23.63
CA ASN A 3 41.24 -17.84 -23.43
C ASN A 3 40.61 -18.20 -22.08
N PRO A 4 40.06 -17.22 -21.32
CA PRO A 4 39.27 -17.53 -20.14
C PRO A 4 37.99 -18.27 -20.56
N PRO A 5 37.47 -19.17 -19.71
CA PRO A 5 36.26 -19.92 -20.02
C PRO A 5 35.06 -18.98 -20.09
N SER A 6 34.29 -19.11 -21.17
CA SER A 6 32.99 -18.47 -21.36
C SER A 6 32.03 -18.95 -20.28
N HIS A 7 31.66 -18.08 -19.36
CA HIS A 7 30.48 -18.25 -18.51
C HIS A 7 29.24 -17.96 -19.36
N ASP A 8 28.86 -18.89 -20.24
CA ASP A 8 27.57 -18.86 -20.94
C ASP A 8 27.15 -20.29 -21.25
N GLU A 9 26.69 -20.99 -20.22
CA GLU A 9 25.66 -22.02 -20.40
C GLU A 9 24.44 -21.56 -19.62
N PRO A 10 23.28 -21.32 -20.27
CA PRO A 10 22.06 -20.97 -19.57
C PRO A 10 21.57 -22.23 -18.86
N THR A 11 21.95 -22.40 -17.60
CA THR A 11 21.20 -23.23 -16.66
C THR A 11 19.75 -22.83 -16.79
N ALA A 12 18.87 -23.77 -17.16
CA ALA A 12 17.42 -23.56 -17.17
C ALA A 12 17.06 -22.77 -15.90
N PRO A 13 16.34 -21.63 -16.01
CA PRO A 13 16.12 -20.77 -14.86
C PRO A 13 15.51 -21.65 -13.77
N GLY A 14 16.23 -21.80 -12.66
CA GLY A 14 15.65 -22.37 -11.45
C GLY A 14 14.33 -21.67 -11.19
N ASN A 15 13.39 -22.37 -10.57
CA ASN A 15 12.07 -21.87 -10.22
C ASN A 15 12.12 -20.36 -9.87
N LEU A 16 11.56 -19.49 -10.73
CA LEU A 16 11.74 -18.03 -10.64
C LEU A 16 11.32 -17.50 -9.27
N SER A 17 10.29 -18.11 -8.67
CA SER A 17 9.85 -17.79 -7.32
C SER A 17 10.93 -18.03 -6.24
N GLU A 18 11.79 -19.03 -6.40
CA GLU A 18 12.94 -19.29 -5.51
C GLU A 18 14.07 -18.30 -5.73
N ILE A 19 14.27 -17.84 -6.97
CA ILE A 19 15.23 -16.77 -7.28
C ILE A 19 14.76 -15.47 -6.61
N PHE A 20 13.53 -15.05 -6.86
CA PHE A 20 12.99 -13.84 -6.25
C PHE A 20 12.95 -13.94 -4.73
N ALA A 21 12.61 -15.10 -4.14
CA ALA A 21 12.69 -15.30 -2.71
C ALA A 21 14.09 -15.02 -2.14
N ARG A 22 15.17 -15.41 -2.83
CA ARG A 22 16.53 -15.06 -2.41
C ARG A 22 16.83 -13.57 -2.57
N LEU A 23 16.30 -12.92 -3.62
CA LEU A 23 16.47 -11.48 -3.82
C LEU A 23 15.74 -10.65 -2.76
N THR A 24 14.72 -11.20 -2.07
CA THR A 24 14.07 -10.53 -0.93
C THR A 24 14.92 -10.48 0.34
N ASP A 25 16.00 -11.28 0.43
CA ASP A 25 16.89 -11.34 1.59
C ASP A 25 17.93 -10.19 1.56
N VAL A 26 17.41 -8.97 1.59
CA VAL A 26 18.21 -7.73 1.57
C VAL A 26 18.59 -7.34 3.00
N PRO A 27 19.89 -7.12 3.30
CA PRO A 27 20.38 -6.93 4.67
C PRO A 27 20.15 -5.51 5.21
N LEU A 28 18.91 -5.01 5.20
CA LEU A 28 18.57 -3.65 5.65
C LEU A 28 19.01 -3.38 7.10
N ASP A 29 18.89 -4.35 8.00
CA ASP A 29 19.34 -4.24 9.39
C ASP A 29 20.85 -3.90 9.51
N HIS A 30 21.67 -4.38 8.58
CA HIS A 30 23.09 -4.06 8.56
C HIS A 30 23.34 -2.61 8.14
N VAL A 31 22.52 -2.09 7.23
CA VAL A 31 22.57 -0.68 6.80
C VAL A 31 22.07 0.23 7.92
N ASP A 32 20.98 -0.15 8.59
CA ASP A 32 20.43 0.57 9.75
C ASP A 32 21.46 0.63 10.89
N LYS A 33 22.12 -0.49 11.20
CA LYS A 33 23.20 -0.51 12.18
C LYS A 33 24.38 0.40 11.80
N LEU A 34 24.72 0.48 10.51
CA LEU A 34 25.79 1.34 10.02
C LEU A 34 25.39 2.82 10.11
N LEU A 35 24.13 3.15 9.81
CA LEU A 35 23.55 4.48 10.03
C LEU A 35 23.65 4.88 11.50
N ASP A 36 23.10 4.07 12.41
CA ASP A 36 23.12 4.32 13.85
C ASP A 36 24.56 4.51 14.37
N THR A 37 25.47 3.65 13.94
CA THR A 37 26.89 3.75 14.30
C THR A 37 27.49 5.06 13.81
N THR A 38 27.19 5.45 12.57
CA THR A 38 27.71 6.69 11.97
C THR A 38 27.13 7.93 12.65
N GLU A 39 25.84 7.92 13.00
CA GLU A 39 25.18 9.01 13.73
C GLU A 39 25.74 9.16 15.15
N SER A 40 26.04 8.05 15.84
CA SER A 40 26.54 8.08 17.21
C SER A 40 27.86 8.85 17.35
N VAL A 41 28.70 8.86 16.30
CA VAL A 41 29.97 9.60 16.27
C VAL A 41 29.75 11.13 16.27
N TYR A 42 28.55 11.61 15.92
CA TYR A 42 28.22 13.05 15.92
C TYR A 42 28.36 13.68 17.31
N ALA A 43 28.05 12.92 18.36
CA ALA A 43 28.20 13.39 19.74
C ALA A 43 29.66 13.74 20.08
N ASP A 44 30.62 12.97 19.55
CA ASP A 44 32.05 13.24 19.72
C ASP A 44 32.53 14.37 18.80
N LEU A 45 31.96 14.51 17.60
CA LEU A 45 32.28 15.62 16.70
C LEU A 45 31.94 16.98 17.31
N ASN A 46 30.82 17.10 18.03
CA ASN A 46 30.47 18.33 18.72
C ASN A 46 31.48 18.71 19.81
N ARG A 47 32.21 17.76 20.38
CA ARG A 47 33.24 18.03 21.41
C ARG A 47 34.48 18.73 20.83
N VAL A 48 34.67 18.70 19.52
CA VAL A 48 35.82 19.30 18.83
C VAL A 48 35.43 20.48 17.95
N MET A 49 34.29 21.14 18.23
CA MET A 49 33.73 22.21 17.39
C MET A 49 34.67 23.41 17.15
N GLU A 50 35.61 23.67 18.06
CA GLU A 50 36.59 24.75 17.92
C GLU A 50 37.82 24.35 17.08
N HIS A 51 37.93 23.07 16.67
CA HIS A 51 39.06 22.58 15.90
C HIS A 51 38.96 23.02 14.43
N PRO A 52 40.08 23.43 13.77
CA PRO A 52 40.06 23.86 12.37
C PRO A 52 39.46 22.87 11.37
N TYR A 53 39.57 21.56 11.63
CA TYR A 53 39.00 20.50 10.78
C TYR A 53 37.53 20.16 11.08
N TRP A 54 36.92 20.74 12.10
CA TRP A 54 35.57 20.34 12.53
C TRP A 54 34.54 20.45 11.40
N ALA A 55 34.57 21.57 10.67
CA ALA A 55 33.65 21.81 9.56
C ALA A 55 33.77 20.73 8.47
N ASP A 56 35.00 20.34 8.11
CA ASP A 56 35.25 19.30 7.12
C ASP A 56 34.78 17.92 7.62
N LEU A 57 35.00 17.61 8.89
CA LEU A 57 34.56 16.36 9.49
C LEU A 57 33.02 16.24 9.52
N VAL A 58 32.32 17.31 9.91
CA VAL A 58 30.85 17.38 9.87
C VAL A 58 30.34 17.25 8.44
N PHE A 59 30.99 17.93 7.48
CA PHE A 59 30.64 17.81 6.07
C PHE A 59 30.75 16.37 5.57
N HIS A 60 31.88 15.70 5.82
CA HIS A 60 32.11 14.32 5.39
C HIS A 60 31.16 13.33 6.06
N GLN A 61 30.90 13.47 7.35
CA GLN A 61 29.93 12.62 8.05
C GLN A 61 28.51 12.82 7.51
N GLY A 62 28.10 14.08 7.31
CA GLY A 62 26.78 14.40 6.75
C GLY A 62 26.60 13.82 5.35
N ALA A 63 27.64 13.89 4.50
CA ALA A 63 27.65 13.28 3.18
C ALA A 63 27.55 11.74 3.25
N ALA A 64 28.28 11.11 4.18
CA ALA A 64 28.21 9.66 4.40
C ALA A 64 26.82 9.22 4.87
N LEU A 65 26.22 9.92 5.84
CA LEU A 65 24.87 9.64 6.33
C LEU A 65 23.83 9.77 5.21
N ARG A 66 23.94 10.79 4.37
CA ARG A 66 23.06 10.94 3.21
C ARG A 66 23.18 9.74 2.27
N ALA A 67 24.41 9.38 1.87
CA ALA A 67 24.65 8.26 0.97
C ALA A 67 24.16 6.93 1.55
N LEU A 68 24.30 6.72 2.86
CA LEU A 68 23.79 5.52 3.53
C LEU A 68 22.25 5.47 3.55
N ARG A 69 21.58 6.60 3.76
CA ARG A 69 20.11 6.68 3.71
C ARG A 69 19.58 6.44 2.30
N GLU A 70 20.22 7.01 1.29
CA GLU A 70 19.91 6.77 -0.11
C GLU A 70 20.10 5.29 -0.47
N ALA A 71 21.25 4.69 -0.11
CA ALA A 71 21.50 3.27 -0.33
C ALA A 71 20.48 2.37 0.38
N ARG A 72 20.09 2.72 1.61
CA ARG A 72 19.04 2.01 2.35
C ARG A 72 17.72 2.05 1.58
N ALA A 73 17.30 3.23 1.11
CA ALA A 73 16.05 3.41 0.38
C ALA A 73 16.03 2.59 -0.92
N GLU A 74 17.12 2.62 -1.69
CA GLU A 74 17.26 1.83 -2.93
C GLU A 74 17.22 0.32 -2.67
N LEU A 75 17.87 -0.14 -1.59
CA LEU A 75 17.82 -1.55 -1.18
C LEU A 75 16.43 -1.97 -0.73
N ASP A 76 15.69 -1.09 -0.08
CA ASP A 76 14.30 -1.34 0.35
C ASP A 76 13.37 -1.42 -0.87
N ALA A 77 13.50 -0.50 -1.81
CA ALA A 77 12.78 -0.52 -3.08
C ALA A 77 13.08 -1.80 -3.89
N PHE A 78 14.36 -2.19 -3.97
CA PHE A 78 14.76 -3.45 -4.60
C PHE A 78 14.11 -4.67 -3.93
N ARG A 79 14.07 -4.69 -2.60
CA ARG A 79 13.39 -5.75 -1.83
C ARG A 79 11.89 -5.77 -2.17
N ALA A 80 11.23 -4.62 -2.20
CA ALA A 80 9.80 -4.51 -2.52
C ALA A 80 9.50 -5.02 -3.94
N GLU A 81 10.32 -4.67 -4.93
CA GLU A 81 10.21 -5.20 -6.30
C GLU A 81 10.41 -6.71 -6.36
N ALA A 82 11.39 -7.26 -5.63
CA ALA A 82 11.60 -8.70 -5.54
C ALA A 82 10.41 -9.42 -4.87
N VAL A 83 9.78 -8.81 -3.86
CA VAL A 83 8.55 -9.33 -3.22
C VAL A 83 7.40 -9.35 -4.23
N GLY A 84 7.18 -8.25 -4.94
CA GLY A 84 6.14 -8.14 -5.97
C GLY A 84 6.31 -9.21 -7.05
N ALA A 85 7.51 -9.29 -7.65
CA ALA A 85 7.82 -10.28 -8.67
C ALA A 85 7.60 -11.72 -8.18
N ARG A 86 8.05 -12.05 -6.97
CA ARG A 86 7.78 -13.37 -6.36
C ARG A 86 6.29 -13.65 -6.23
N ASN A 87 5.52 -12.68 -5.74
CA ASN A 87 4.09 -12.86 -5.50
C ASN A 87 3.33 -12.99 -6.82
N THR A 88 3.69 -12.25 -7.86
CA THR A 88 3.17 -12.41 -9.22
C THR A 88 3.38 -13.84 -9.73
N GLU A 89 4.61 -14.39 -9.60
CA GLU A 89 4.91 -15.77 -10.00
C GLU A 89 4.10 -16.82 -9.22
N LEU A 90 3.75 -16.52 -7.97
CA LEU A 90 2.96 -17.41 -7.11
C LEU A 90 1.45 -17.18 -7.21
N GLY A 91 0.99 -16.17 -7.96
CA GLY A 91 -0.41 -15.75 -7.99
C GLY A 91 -0.94 -15.24 -6.65
N ILE A 92 -0.05 -14.66 -5.82
CA ILE A 92 -0.37 -14.10 -4.51
C ILE A 92 -0.68 -12.61 -4.67
N THR A 93 -1.75 -12.16 -4.00
CA THR A 93 -2.04 -10.73 -3.83
C THR A 93 -2.06 -10.35 -2.36
N VAL A 94 -1.55 -9.17 -2.05
CA VAL A 94 -1.58 -8.56 -0.72
C VAL A 94 -2.68 -7.51 -0.69
N ALA A 95 -3.60 -7.63 0.27
CA ALA A 95 -4.57 -6.59 0.56
C ALA A 95 -3.98 -5.62 1.60
N THR A 96 -3.99 -4.33 1.30
CA THR A 96 -3.61 -3.26 2.23
C THR A 96 -4.84 -2.46 2.61
N GLY A 97 -5.21 -2.47 3.89
CA GLY A 97 -6.23 -1.57 4.42
C GLY A 97 -5.61 -0.40 5.18
N VAL A 98 -6.08 0.81 4.88
CA VAL A 98 -5.75 2.03 5.64
C VAL A 98 -6.95 2.36 6.52
N ILE A 99 -6.80 2.17 7.84
CA ILE A 99 -7.86 2.35 8.82
C ILE A 99 -7.41 3.42 9.81
N GLY A 100 -7.87 4.63 9.59
CA GLY A 100 -7.39 5.78 10.35
C GLY A 100 -5.96 6.14 9.97
N ASP A 101 -5.03 5.98 10.91
CA ASP A 101 -3.60 6.25 10.70
C ASP A 101 -2.77 4.95 10.64
N GLU A 102 -3.44 3.80 10.75
CA GLU A 102 -2.82 2.49 10.73
C GLU A 102 -2.99 1.84 9.35
N ARG A 103 -1.93 1.15 8.90
CA ARG A 103 -1.95 0.28 7.72
C ARG A 103 -1.90 -1.17 8.17
N GLU A 104 -2.78 -1.98 7.60
CA GLU A 104 -2.83 -3.42 7.82
C GLU A 104 -2.64 -4.17 6.52
N TYR A 105 -1.85 -5.24 6.56
CA TYR A 105 -1.51 -6.06 5.41
C TYR A 105 -2.06 -7.47 5.57
N ALA A 106 -2.63 -8.02 4.51
CA ALA A 106 -3.20 -9.36 4.51
C ALA A 106 -2.92 -10.10 3.20
N GLU A 107 -2.02 -11.09 3.26
CA GLU A 107 -1.70 -11.96 2.13
C GLU A 107 -2.48 -13.28 2.13
N ARG A 108 -3.02 -13.70 3.29
CA ARG A 108 -3.77 -14.96 3.45
C ARG A 108 -5.26 -14.71 3.54
N ASP A 109 -6.06 -15.65 3.03
CA ASP A 109 -7.53 -15.55 3.02
C ASP A 109 -8.15 -15.25 4.40
N GLU A 110 -7.65 -15.89 5.46
CA GLU A 110 -8.13 -15.67 6.83
C GLU A 110 -7.88 -14.22 7.28
N ARG A 111 -6.68 -13.70 7.01
CA ARG A 111 -6.32 -12.31 7.32
C ARG A 111 -7.09 -11.31 6.45
N LYS A 112 -7.34 -11.65 5.18
CA LYS A 112 -8.14 -10.81 4.27
C LYS A 112 -9.57 -10.67 4.79
N ARG A 113 -10.19 -11.75 5.28
CA ARG A 113 -11.52 -11.70 5.92
C ARG A 113 -11.52 -10.85 7.19
N GLU A 114 -10.50 -11.01 8.05
CA GLU A 114 -10.35 -10.16 9.25
C GLU A 114 -10.24 -8.68 8.87
N LEU A 115 -9.47 -8.35 7.84
CA LEU A 115 -9.33 -6.98 7.33
C LEU A 115 -10.66 -6.42 6.82
N VAL A 116 -11.44 -7.21 6.07
CA VAL A 116 -12.78 -6.81 5.60
C VAL A 116 -13.71 -6.47 6.77
N GLU A 117 -13.74 -7.28 7.83
CA GLU A 117 -14.56 -6.98 9.01
C GLU A 117 -14.13 -5.67 9.71
N LYS A 118 -12.83 -5.40 9.77
CA LYS A 118 -12.30 -4.14 10.33
C LYS A 118 -12.69 -2.92 9.48
N LEU A 119 -12.65 -3.05 8.16
CA LEU A 119 -13.09 -1.99 7.24
C LEU A 119 -14.58 -1.69 7.34
N LEU A 120 -15.40 -2.71 7.61
CA LEU A 120 -16.84 -2.52 7.82
C LEU A 120 -17.12 -1.85 9.17
N ARG A 121 -16.32 -2.15 10.20
CA ARG A 121 -16.48 -1.62 11.55
C ARG A 121 -15.23 -0.89 12.05
N PRO A 122 -14.86 0.24 11.43
CA PRO A 122 -13.67 0.97 11.84
C PRO A 122 -13.86 1.55 13.25
N PRO A 123 -12.78 1.75 14.02
CA PRO A 123 -12.85 2.33 15.37
C PRO A 123 -13.53 3.70 15.41
N ARG A 124 -13.41 4.48 14.32
CA ARG A 124 -14.00 5.81 14.17
C ARG A 124 -14.97 5.83 12.99
N GLN A 125 -16.27 5.79 13.31
CA GLN A 125 -17.36 5.80 12.34
C GLN A 125 -17.36 7.08 11.49
N GLY A 126 -17.75 6.95 10.22
CA GLY A 126 -17.82 8.06 9.25
C GLY A 126 -16.47 8.57 8.73
N ARG A 127 -15.33 8.12 9.27
CA ARG A 127 -14.00 8.33 8.66
C ARG A 127 -13.83 7.32 7.52
N ALA A 128 -13.39 7.80 6.37
CA ALA A 128 -13.13 6.93 5.24
C ALA A 128 -11.95 6.00 5.54
N CYS A 129 -12.12 4.72 5.22
CA CYS A 129 -11.02 3.77 5.12
C CYS A 129 -10.67 3.57 3.65
N GLN A 130 -9.46 3.09 3.38
CA GLN A 130 -9.05 2.69 2.04
C GLN A 130 -8.66 1.21 2.03
N LEU A 131 -8.88 0.56 0.90
CA LEU A 131 -8.47 -0.80 0.65
C LEU A 131 -7.82 -0.86 -0.74
N TYR A 132 -6.65 -1.46 -0.78
CA TYR A 132 -5.86 -1.67 -1.97
C TYR A 132 -5.51 -3.15 -2.09
N VAL A 133 -5.34 -3.63 -3.32
CA VAL A 133 -4.92 -5.00 -3.60
C VAL A 133 -3.85 -4.97 -4.67
N TRP A 134 -2.71 -5.59 -4.38
CA TRP A 134 -1.56 -5.55 -5.26
C TRP A 134 -0.68 -6.79 -5.12
N ASP A 135 0.46 -6.84 -5.82
CA ASP A 135 1.45 -7.91 -5.72
C ASP A 135 2.33 -7.78 -4.47
N ARG A 136 2.30 -6.64 -3.76
CA ARG A 136 3.08 -6.37 -2.55
C ARG A 136 2.33 -5.43 -1.61
N PRO A 137 2.76 -5.32 -0.33
CA PRO A 137 2.22 -4.31 0.57
C PRO A 137 2.34 -2.90 -0.02
N TYR A 138 1.26 -2.13 0.01
CA TYR A 138 1.28 -0.70 -0.33
C TYR A 138 1.64 0.14 0.89
N GLU A 139 2.85 0.70 0.92
CA GLU A 139 3.38 1.39 2.11
C GLU A 139 3.08 2.91 2.14
N ASN A 140 3.16 3.58 0.99
CA ASN A 140 3.04 5.04 0.89
C ASN A 140 2.62 5.48 -0.53
N GLU A 141 2.13 6.72 -0.64
CA GLU A 141 1.64 7.31 -1.90
C GLU A 141 2.75 7.78 -2.86
N GLU A 142 4.02 7.73 -2.43
CA GLU A 142 5.16 8.11 -3.29
C GLU A 142 5.57 6.95 -4.21
N GLU A 143 5.18 5.72 -3.87
CA GLU A 143 5.41 4.54 -4.69
C GLU A 143 4.38 4.43 -5.82
N PRO A 144 4.81 4.04 -7.04
CA PRO A 144 3.90 3.89 -8.16
C PRO A 144 2.94 2.73 -7.94
N GLY A 145 1.64 2.98 -8.10
CA GLY A 145 0.60 1.98 -7.85
C GLY A 145 0.29 1.79 -6.36
N PRO A 146 -0.73 1.01 -6.00
CA PRO A 146 -1.64 0.31 -6.88
C PRO A 146 -2.59 1.27 -7.60
N TYR A 147 -2.79 1.05 -8.90
CA TYR A 147 -3.58 1.92 -9.77
C TYR A 147 -5.09 1.77 -9.57
N SER A 148 -5.53 0.95 -8.61
CA SER A 148 -6.92 0.85 -8.22
C SER A 148 -7.08 0.71 -6.72
N GLY A 149 -8.22 1.13 -6.21
CA GLY A 149 -8.51 1.07 -4.79
C GLY A 149 -9.99 1.27 -4.48
N ILE A 150 -10.40 0.81 -3.30
CA ILE A 150 -11.74 1.03 -2.77
C ILE A 150 -11.66 1.92 -1.54
N ARG A 151 -12.35 3.05 -1.59
CA ARG A 151 -12.71 3.80 -0.40
C ARG A 151 -13.96 3.18 0.23
N VAL A 152 -13.91 2.97 1.53
CA VAL A 152 -14.98 2.39 2.34
C VAL A 152 -15.47 3.43 3.34
N VAL A 153 -16.76 3.74 3.32
CA VAL A 153 -17.40 4.59 4.34
C VAL A 153 -18.60 3.85 4.89
N THR A 154 -18.65 3.65 6.21
CA THR A 154 -19.72 2.90 6.87
C THR A 154 -20.33 3.68 8.03
N SER A 155 -21.58 3.33 8.33
CA SER A 155 -22.25 3.53 9.60
C SER A 155 -22.50 2.15 10.21
N ALA A 156 -21.73 1.78 11.23
CA ALA A 156 -21.84 0.49 11.90
C ALA A 156 -23.11 0.35 12.75
N ASP A 157 -23.68 1.48 13.20
CA ASP A 157 -24.94 1.51 13.95
C ASP A 157 -26.13 1.13 13.06
N ASP A 158 -26.10 1.57 11.80
CA ASP A 158 -27.13 1.27 10.79
C ASP A 158 -26.80 0.01 9.96
N GLU A 159 -25.62 -0.58 10.15
CA GLU A 159 -25.06 -1.67 9.33
C GLU A 159 -25.12 -1.39 7.81
N MET A 160 -24.84 -0.13 7.45
CA MET A 160 -24.89 0.38 6.08
C MET A 160 -23.62 1.12 5.69
N GLY A 161 -23.35 1.20 4.39
CA GLY A 161 -22.13 1.79 3.88
C GLY A 161 -22.15 2.07 2.38
N VAL A 162 -21.08 2.68 1.92
CA VAL A 162 -20.80 2.96 0.51
C VAL A 162 -19.40 2.49 0.17
N LEU A 163 -19.23 1.95 -1.03
CA LEU A 163 -17.92 1.77 -1.64
C LEU A 163 -17.74 2.77 -2.77
N ASN A 164 -16.54 3.35 -2.86
CA ASN A 164 -16.12 4.13 -4.01
C ASN A 164 -14.85 3.50 -4.58
N TYR A 165 -14.96 2.91 -5.77
CA TYR A 165 -13.84 2.33 -6.51
C TYR A 165 -13.23 3.40 -7.40
N THR A 166 -11.90 3.50 -7.36
CA THR A 166 -11.11 4.35 -8.24
C THR A 166 -10.12 3.50 -9.00
N GLU A 167 -9.87 3.87 -10.25
CA GLU A 167 -8.89 3.23 -11.12
C GLU A 167 -8.22 4.28 -11.99
N GLU A 168 -6.91 4.19 -12.12
CA GLU A 168 -6.07 4.99 -12.98
C GLU A 168 -5.60 4.11 -14.15
N ASP A 169 -5.78 4.60 -15.38
CA ASP A 169 -5.32 3.89 -16.57
C ASP A 169 -3.85 4.19 -16.90
N GLU A 170 -3.33 3.57 -17.97
CA GLU A 170 -1.94 3.74 -18.42
C GLU A 170 -1.59 5.19 -18.82
N GLU A 171 -2.60 6.02 -19.08
CA GLU A 171 -2.46 7.43 -19.45
C GLU A 171 -2.52 8.35 -18.22
N GLY A 172 -2.70 7.79 -17.03
CA GLY A 172 -2.87 8.50 -15.76
C GLY A 172 -4.28 9.08 -15.58
N GLN A 173 -5.25 8.66 -16.38
CA GLN A 173 -6.62 9.16 -16.29
C GLN A 173 -7.37 8.41 -15.19
N LEU A 174 -7.71 9.14 -14.14
CA LEU A 174 -8.50 8.62 -13.03
C LEU A 174 -9.98 8.49 -13.41
N SER A 175 -10.53 7.29 -13.23
CA SER A 175 -11.95 6.98 -13.29
C SER A 175 -12.46 6.59 -11.91
N SER A 176 -13.74 6.89 -11.64
CA SER A 176 -14.34 6.58 -10.35
C SER A 176 -15.80 6.16 -10.44
N TRP A 177 -16.16 5.20 -9.61
CA TRP A 177 -17.49 4.64 -9.48
C TRP A 177 -17.84 4.50 -8.00
N GLN A 178 -19.12 4.58 -7.70
CA GLN A 178 -19.66 4.29 -6.39
C GLN A 178 -20.71 3.20 -6.51
N THR A 179 -20.95 2.48 -5.42
CA THR A 179 -22.00 1.48 -5.35
C THR A 179 -23.36 2.05 -5.75
N ARG A 180 -24.25 1.19 -6.22
CA ARG A 180 -25.62 1.53 -6.59
C ARG A 180 -26.57 0.48 -6.04
N SER A 181 -27.49 0.89 -5.19
CA SER A 181 -28.60 0.06 -4.74
C SER A 181 -29.68 -0.02 -5.82
N GLY A 182 -30.20 -1.23 -6.05
CA GLY A 182 -31.37 -1.46 -6.89
C GLY A 182 -32.68 -1.06 -6.20
N ASP A 183 -32.69 -1.05 -4.88
CA ASP A 183 -33.84 -0.70 -4.02
C ASP A 183 -33.35 0.19 -2.86
N PRO A 184 -33.18 1.51 -3.09
CA PRO A 184 -32.61 2.41 -2.08
C PRO A 184 -33.47 2.48 -0.82
N ASP A 185 -32.86 2.25 0.34
CA ASP A 185 -33.55 2.38 1.63
C ASP A 185 -33.84 3.88 1.92
N PRO A 186 -35.12 4.29 2.08
CA PRO A 186 -35.46 5.67 2.40
C PRO A 186 -34.98 6.13 3.79
N GLN A 187 -34.54 5.22 4.65
CA GLN A 187 -33.93 5.49 5.95
C GLN A 187 -32.40 5.34 5.94
N ALA A 188 -31.77 5.17 4.76
CA ALA A 188 -30.32 5.11 4.65
C ALA A 188 -29.64 6.34 5.29
N PRO A 189 -28.57 6.14 6.09
CA PRO A 189 -27.85 7.25 6.70
C PRO A 189 -27.17 8.10 5.63
N VAL A 190 -27.01 9.39 5.93
CA VAL A 190 -26.23 10.28 5.07
C VAL A 190 -24.73 9.99 5.29
N LEU A 191 -24.14 9.26 4.34
CA LEU A 191 -22.71 8.96 4.36
C LEU A 191 -21.93 10.04 3.60
N ARG A 192 -20.83 10.49 4.19
CA ARG A 192 -19.96 11.54 3.66
C ARG A 192 -18.68 10.96 3.10
N PHE A 193 -18.05 11.68 2.17
CA PHE A 193 -16.84 11.23 1.50
C PHE A 193 -15.66 10.96 2.46
N ASP A 194 -15.66 11.69 3.58
CA ASP A 194 -14.82 11.47 4.76
C ASP A 194 -15.44 12.21 5.96
N LEU A 195 -14.92 12.00 7.16
CA LEU A 195 -15.37 12.64 8.38
C LEU A 195 -15.17 14.16 8.29
N GLY A 196 -16.29 14.90 8.36
CA GLY A 196 -16.28 16.36 8.21
C GLY A 196 -16.31 16.86 6.76
N SER A 197 -16.33 15.96 5.78
CA SER A 197 -16.47 16.35 4.37
C SER A 197 -17.86 16.94 4.09
N PRO A 198 -17.97 18.06 3.35
CA PRO A 198 -19.27 18.58 2.92
C PRO A 198 -19.92 17.68 1.87
N LEU A 199 -19.14 16.86 1.17
CA LEU A 199 -19.61 15.98 0.10
C LEU A 199 -20.28 14.74 0.70
N ALA A 200 -21.55 14.54 0.35
CA ALA A 200 -22.32 13.35 0.70
C ALA A 200 -22.46 12.44 -0.51
N PHE A 201 -22.46 11.13 -0.27
CA PHE A 201 -22.84 10.18 -1.29
C PHE A 201 -24.35 10.26 -1.55
N PRO A 202 -24.78 10.04 -2.80
CA PRO A 202 -26.19 9.83 -3.12
C PRO A 202 -26.79 8.69 -2.30
N ALA A 203 -28.03 8.84 -1.85
CA ALA A 203 -28.72 7.83 -1.05
C ALA A 203 -28.84 6.48 -1.78
N ASP A 204 -28.98 6.51 -3.10
CA ASP A 204 -29.02 5.31 -3.95
C ASP A 204 -27.67 4.60 -4.08
N SER A 205 -26.61 5.08 -3.43
CA SER A 205 -25.30 4.43 -3.38
C SER A 205 -25.10 3.57 -2.13
N VAL A 206 -25.95 3.75 -1.12
CA VAL A 206 -25.83 3.08 0.18
C VAL A 206 -26.34 1.65 0.08
N LEU A 207 -25.53 0.70 0.56
CA LEU A 207 -25.80 -0.73 0.60
C LEU A 207 -25.70 -1.26 2.03
N GLY A 208 -26.30 -2.42 2.28
CA GLY A 208 -26.17 -3.12 3.56
C GLY A 208 -24.83 -3.84 3.70
N PHE A 209 -24.40 -4.09 4.95
CA PHE A 209 -23.12 -4.77 5.24
C PHE A 209 -22.97 -6.13 4.56
N ALA A 210 -24.05 -6.86 4.29
CA ALA A 210 -23.98 -8.12 3.56
C ALA A 210 -23.45 -7.94 2.13
N GLU A 211 -23.94 -6.93 1.41
CA GLU A 211 -23.52 -6.62 0.04
C GLU A 211 -22.12 -6.02 0.01
N LEU A 212 -21.81 -5.11 0.95
CA LEU A 212 -20.48 -4.52 1.09
C LEU A 212 -19.42 -5.59 1.38
N ARG A 213 -19.71 -6.52 2.29
CA ARG A 213 -18.83 -7.64 2.60
C ARG A 213 -18.56 -8.48 1.37
N ALA A 214 -19.60 -8.86 0.63
CA ALA A 214 -19.44 -9.64 -0.60
C ALA A 214 -18.54 -8.93 -1.62
N ALA A 215 -18.72 -7.61 -1.79
CA ALA A 215 -17.91 -6.81 -2.70
C ALA A 215 -16.45 -6.67 -2.22
N LEU A 216 -16.22 -6.44 -0.93
CA LEU A 216 -14.89 -6.34 -0.37
C LEU A 216 -14.15 -7.69 -0.40
N ASP A 217 -14.83 -8.79 -0.09
CA ASP A 217 -14.30 -10.16 -0.21
C ASP A 217 -13.95 -10.51 -1.66
N GLU A 218 -14.75 -10.05 -2.62
CA GLU A 218 -14.43 -10.18 -4.04
C GLU A 218 -13.18 -9.36 -4.39
N PHE A 219 -13.11 -8.10 -3.95
CA PHE A 219 -11.98 -7.21 -4.24
C PHE A 219 -10.67 -7.76 -3.69
N VAL A 220 -10.61 -8.19 -2.42
CA VAL A 220 -9.37 -8.75 -1.82
C VAL A 220 -8.89 -10.03 -2.50
N ARG A 221 -9.76 -10.70 -3.26
CA ARG A 221 -9.44 -11.89 -4.05
C ARG A 221 -8.98 -11.54 -5.46
N THR A 222 -9.61 -10.59 -6.13
CA THR A 222 -9.41 -10.32 -7.56
C THR A 222 -8.56 -9.08 -7.84
N GLY A 223 -8.57 -8.09 -6.94
CA GLY A 223 -8.03 -6.75 -7.17
C GLY A 223 -8.78 -5.94 -8.23
N ALA A 224 -9.86 -6.47 -8.79
CA ALA A 224 -10.67 -5.83 -9.82
C ALA A 224 -11.96 -5.28 -9.22
N ARG A 225 -12.57 -4.28 -9.86
CA ARG A 225 -13.87 -3.73 -9.44
C ARG A 225 -14.90 -4.86 -9.23
N PRO A 226 -15.44 -5.04 -8.02
CA PRO A 226 -16.34 -6.15 -7.69
C PRO A 226 -17.58 -6.23 -8.58
N GLU A 227 -17.93 -7.44 -9.03
CA GLU A 227 -19.15 -7.70 -9.80
C GLU A 227 -20.34 -8.07 -8.92
N SER A 228 -20.12 -8.41 -7.64
CA SER A 228 -21.17 -8.75 -6.68
C SER A 228 -22.14 -7.61 -6.35
N VAL A 229 -21.83 -6.38 -6.75
CA VAL A 229 -22.65 -5.19 -6.55
C VAL A 229 -22.75 -4.38 -7.83
N HIS A 230 -23.81 -3.57 -7.94
CA HIS A 230 -23.93 -2.64 -9.05
C HIS A 230 -23.15 -1.36 -8.78
N TRP A 231 -22.65 -0.75 -9.86
CA TRP A 231 -21.87 0.48 -9.83
C TRP A 231 -22.55 1.57 -10.66
N GLN A 232 -22.33 2.80 -10.26
CA GLN A 232 -22.62 3.99 -11.04
C GLN A 232 -21.40 4.90 -11.08
N GLN A 233 -21.24 5.63 -12.17
CA GLN A 233 -20.14 6.57 -12.31
C GLN A 233 -20.25 7.65 -11.23
N ALA A 234 -19.16 7.86 -10.48
CA ALA A 234 -19.11 8.90 -9.46
C ALA A 234 -19.20 10.26 -10.15
N ARG A 235 -20.15 11.09 -9.72
CA ARG A 235 -20.30 12.46 -10.23
C ARG A 235 -19.71 13.41 -9.20
N TRP A 236 -18.50 13.89 -9.48
CA TRP A 236 -17.82 14.88 -8.66
C TRP A 236 -18.42 16.26 -8.91
N GLY A 237 -19.52 16.59 -8.24
CA GLY A 237 -20.09 17.94 -8.23
C GLY A 237 -20.71 18.40 -9.56
N ARG A 238 -21.89 19.00 -9.47
CA ARG A 238 -22.26 20.15 -10.30
C ARG A 238 -22.38 21.35 -9.38
#